data_AF-A0A3D4RZW5-F1
#
_entry.id   AF-A0A3D4RZW5-F1
#
_cell.length_a   1.000
_cell.length_b   1.000
_cell.length_c   1.000
_cell.angle_alpha   90.00
_cell.angle_beta   90.00
_cell.angle_gamma   90.00
#
_symmetry.space_group_name_H-M   'P 1'
#
loop_
_entity.id
_entity.type
_entity.pdbx_description
1 polymer ?
#
loop_
_entity_poly.entity_id
_entity_poly.type
_entity_poly.pdbx_seq_one_letter_code
_entity_poly.pdbx_strand_id
1 'polypeptide(L)'
;MRQQNVVNVPRGVDAVAAAGALSPGGGHKRCWPPALCALLLLFAVSLLGSKAIAIEVAAQTLSTDTTWTADAGPYQVTGNVTVANGTTLTIAPGTEIQFAANATLNVQGALDAQGTATAPIHFEPLAGESQPWGGITLASYTTESVIRYANISGA
;
A
#
# COMPACT_ATOMS: atom_id res chain seq x y z
N MET A 1 55.32 67.20 3.90
CA MET A 1 56.26 66.15 4.36
C MET A 1 56.81 66.60 5.71
N ARG A 2 56.79 65.90 6.84
CA ARG A 2 56.26 64.61 7.32
C ARG A 2 56.03 64.79 8.84
N GLN A 3 54.92 64.31 9.40
CA GLN A 3 54.69 64.13 10.86
C GLN A 3 54.95 62.64 11.19
N GLN A 4 55.89 62.30 12.08
CA GLN A 4 55.75 61.98 13.53
C GLN A 4 54.78 60.80 13.82
N ASN A 5 54.92 59.93 14.83
CA ASN A 5 55.95 59.48 15.77
C ASN A 5 55.26 58.44 16.68
N VAL A 6 55.99 57.46 17.23
CA VAL A 6 55.67 56.58 18.39
C VAL A 6 54.47 55.63 18.30
N VAL A 7 54.71 54.34 18.63
CA VAL A 7 53.68 53.48 19.25
C VAL A 7 54.28 52.75 20.47
N ASN A 8 53.49 52.76 21.53
CA ASN A 8 53.77 52.51 22.95
C ASN A 8 53.54 51.04 23.38
N VAL A 9 54.07 50.71 24.57
CA VAL A 9 54.23 49.40 25.24
C VAL A 9 52.94 48.93 25.99
N PRO A 10 52.95 47.87 26.85
CA PRO A 10 52.00 46.76 26.84
C PRO A 10 50.81 46.96 27.80
N ARG A 11 49.74 46.17 27.63
CA ARG A 11 48.55 46.23 28.50
C ARG A 11 48.60 45.16 29.58
N GLY A 12 48.86 45.58 30.81
CA GLY A 12 48.31 44.92 32.01
C GLY A 12 47.04 45.67 32.44
N VAL A 13 46.02 44.96 32.90
CA VAL A 13 45.55 44.97 34.29
C VAL A 13 44.28 44.13 34.41
N ASP A 14 44.31 43.21 35.37
CA ASP A 14 43.17 42.44 35.83
C ASP A 14 42.13 43.32 36.56
N ALA A 15 40.87 42.98 36.30
CA ALA A 15 39.71 42.96 37.19
C ALA A 15 39.45 44.10 38.20
N VAL A 16 38.28 44.76 38.06
CA VAL A 16 37.32 44.97 39.17
C VAL A 16 35.89 44.96 38.61
N ALA A 17 35.01 44.27 39.34
CA ALA A 17 33.60 43.99 39.08
C ALA A 17 32.66 45.22 39.11
N ALA A 18 31.49 45.12 38.45
CA ALA A 18 30.17 45.28 39.09
C ALA A 18 28.99 45.22 38.10
N ALA A 19 28.00 44.41 38.49
CA ALA A 19 26.55 44.43 38.28
C ALA A 19 25.92 45.37 37.24
N GLY A 20 24.97 44.81 36.47
CA GLY A 20 23.85 45.59 35.92
C GLY A 20 23.25 45.02 34.63
N ALA A 21 22.16 44.26 34.80
CA ALA A 21 21.01 44.11 33.89
C ALA A 21 21.22 44.06 32.36
N LEU A 22 20.75 42.97 31.73
CA LEU A 22 19.68 42.95 30.70
C LEU A 22 19.57 41.54 30.07
N SER A 23 18.43 40.90 30.33
CA SER A 23 17.86 39.77 29.58
C SER A 23 17.00 40.32 28.43
N PRO A 24 16.56 39.57 27.39
CA PRO A 24 17.13 38.43 26.68
C PRO A 24 17.27 38.71 25.15
N GLY A 25 18.26 38.11 24.49
CA GLY A 25 18.45 38.17 23.03
C GLY A 25 18.17 36.83 22.34
N GLY A 26 17.00 36.73 21.73
CA GLY A 26 16.60 35.88 20.59
C GLY A 26 17.45 34.67 20.19
N GLY A 27 17.16 33.51 20.78
CA GLY A 27 17.48 32.20 20.19
C GLY A 27 16.18 31.49 19.83
N HIS A 28 15.76 31.53 18.57
CA HIS A 28 14.54 30.85 18.11
C HIS A 28 14.74 29.33 18.11
N LYS A 29 14.53 28.72 19.28
CA LYS A 29 14.32 27.28 19.40
C LYS A 29 12.95 27.00 18.79
N ARG A 30 12.94 26.47 17.58
CA ARG A 30 11.73 25.90 16.97
C ARG A 30 11.37 24.63 17.76
N CYS A 31 10.80 24.81 18.94
CA CYS A 31 10.11 23.77 19.68
C CYS A 31 8.88 23.43 18.86
N TRP A 32 8.96 22.35 18.10
CA TRP A 32 7.76 21.77 17.53
C TRP A 32 6.85 21.39 18.70
N PRO A 33 5.58 21.85 18.74
CA PRO A 33 4.70 21.51 19.83
C PRO A 33 4.52 19.98 19.87
N PRO A 34 4.43 19.36 21.07
CA PRO A 34 4.26 17.91 21.20
C PRO A 34 3.02 17.35 20.47
N ALA A 35 2.06 18.23 20.15
CA ALA A 35 0.91 17.93 19.31
C ALA A 35 1.28 17.54 17.86
N LEU A 36 2.40 18.04 17.31
CA LEU A 36 2.79 17.79 15.92
C LEU A 36 3.55 16.47 15.75
N CYS A 37 4.26 16.00 16.78
CA CYS A 37 4.75 14.61 16.83
C CYS A 37 3.61 13.60 16.97
N ALA A 38 2.58 13.90 17.77
CA ALA A 38 1.42 13.01 17.92
C ALA A 38 0.60 12.89 16.61
N LEU A 39 0.47 13.98 15.85
CA LEU A 39 -0.23 13.98 14.56
C LEU A 39 0.54 13.21 13.46
N LEU A 40 1.87 13.32 13.44
CA LEU A 40 2.73 12.55 12.52
C LEU A 40 2.82 11.07 12.90
N LEU A 41 2.74 10.73 14.19
CA LEU A 41 2.63 9.35 14.63
C LEU A 41 1.27 8.75 14.27
N LEU A 42 0.17 9.51 14.33
CA LEU A 42 -1.15 9.04 13.85
C LEU A 42 -1.18 8.83 12.33
N PHE A 43 -0.51 9.70 11.56
CA PHE A 43 -0.34 9.53 10.12
C PHE A 43 0.56 8.33 9.77
N ALA A 44 1.61 8.09 10.55
CA ALA A 44 2.46 6.89 10.40
C ALA A 44 1.71 5.60 10.80
N VAL A 45 0.84 5.65 11.81
CA VAL A 45 0.04 4.50 12.25
C VAL A 45 -1.05 4.12 11.23
N SER A 46 -1.56 5.09 10.44
CA SER A 46 -2.47 4.79 9.31
C SER A 46 -1.79 4.10 8.12
N LEU A 47 -0.46 4.05 8.07
CA LEU A 47 0.30 3.35 7.02
C LEU A 47 0.69 1.92 7.40
N LEU A 48 0.30 1.44 8.58
CA LEU A 48 0.33 0.00 8.86
C LEU A 48 -0.87 -0.63 8.17
N GLY A 49 -0.77 -0.83 6.85
CA GLY A 49 -1.68 -1.70 6.13
C GLY A 49 -1.60 -3.10 6.75
N SER A 50 -2.61 -3.47 7.53
CA SER A 50 -2.80 -4.85 7.96
C SER A 50 -2.93 -5.70 6.71
N LYS A 51 -2.01 -6.63 6.47
CA LYS A 51 -2.21 -7.63 5.41
C LYS A 51 -3.53 -8.36 5.73
N ALA A 52 -4.49 -8.26 4.82
CA ALA A 52 -5.76 -8.95 4.96
C ALA A 52 -5.52 -10.46 5.08
N ILE A 53 -6.31 -11.12 5.93
CA ILE A 53 -6.26 -12.57 6.08
C ILE A 53 -6.71 -13.19 4.75
N ALA A 54 -6.07 -14.29 4.35
CA ALA A 54 -6.48 -15.02 3.15
C ALA A 54 -7.94 -15.49 3.28
N ILE A 55 -8.74 -15.23 2.26
CA ILE A 55 -10.12 -15.73 2.19
C ILE A 55 -10.11 -17.02 1.42
N GLU A 56 -10.46 -18.13 2.07
CA GLU A 56 -10.62 -19.40 1.38
C GLU A 56 -11.94 -19.41 0.59
N VAL A 57 -11.84 -19.73 -0.70
CA VAL A 57 -12.95 -19.91 -1.64
C VAL A 57 -12.97 -21.37 -2.05
N ALA A 58 -13.69 -22.18 -1.26
CA ALA A 58 -13.94 -23.58 -1.58
C ALA A 58 -14.81 -23.72 -2.85
N ALA A 59 -14.89 -24.95 -3.38
CA ALA A 59 -15.71 -25.27 -4.53
C ALA A 59 -17.17 -24.84 -4.32
N GLN A 60 -17.68 -23.97 -5.19
CA GLN A 60 -19.01 -23.38 -5.07
C GLN A 60 -19.53 -22.80 -6.38
N THR A 61 -20.83 -22.53 -6.42
CA THR A 61 -21.46 -21.77 -7.51
C THR A 61 -21.91 -20.42 -6.99
N LEU A 62 -21.41 -19.33 -7.58
CA LEU A 62 -21.88 -17.98 -7.33
C LEU A 62 -23.18 -17.77 -8.12
N SER A 63 -24.30 -17.71 -7.40
CA SER A 63 -25.64 -17.47 -7.96
C SER A 63 -26.12 -16.03 -7.80
N THR A 64 -25.29 -15.18 -7.19
CA THR A 64 -25.54 -13.76 -6.94
C THR A 64 -24.29 -12.96 -7.24
N ASP A 65 -24.47 -11.72 -7.72
CA ASP A 65 -23.36 -10.83 -8.04
C ASP A 65 -22.43 -10.70 -6.84
N THR A 66 -21.14 -10.93 -7.10
CA THR A 66 -20.11 -11.01 -6.06
C THR A 66 -18.96 -10.11 -6.45
N THR A 67 -18.43 -9.36 -5.47
CA THR A 67 -17.26 -8.50 -5.67
C THR A 67 -16.11 -9.00 -4.81
N TRP A 68 -14.95 -9.20 -5.45
CA TRP A 68 -13.68 -9.48 -4.80
C TRP A 68 -12.81 -8.23 -4.78
N THR A 69 -12.23 -7.91 -3.62
CA THR A 69 -11.50 -6.66 -3.39
C THR A 69 -10.15 -6.93 -2.71
N ALA A 70 -9.13 -6.17 -3.08
CA ALA A 70 -7.79 -6.25 -2.49
C ALA A 70 -7.78 -6.06 -0.95
N ASP A 71 -8.69 -5.24 -0.41
CA ASP A 71 -8.78 -4.98 1.03
C ASP A 71 -9.29 -6.18 1.83
N ALA A 72 -9.98 -7.11 1.17
CA ALA A 72 -10.60 -8.26 1.83
C ALA A 72 -9.64 -9.46 1.92
N GLY A 73 -8.68 -9.59 1.01
CA GLY A 73 -7.70 -10.66 1.05
C GLY A 73 -6.81 -10.69 -0.19
N PRO A 74 -5.79 -11.56 -0.17
CA PRO A 74 -5.68 -12.53 -1.24
C PRO A 74 -6.83 -13.56 -1.13
N TYR A 75 -7.44 -13.91 -2.26
CA TYR A 75 -8.47 -14.96 -2.36
C TYR A 75 -7.81 -16.29 -2.68
N GLN A 76 -7.96 -17.31 -1.84
CA GLN A 76 -7.42 -18.64 -2.06
C GLN A 76 -8.51 -19.59 -2.57
N VAL A 77 -8.53 -19.80 -3.88
CA VAL A 77 -9.49 -20.67 -4.55
C VAL A 77 -9.00 -22.12 -4.43
N THR A 78 -9.62 -22.89 -3.52
CA THR A 78 -9.22 -24.27 -3.20
C THR A 78 -10.01 -25.33 -3.98
N GLY A 79 -10.95 -24.91 -4.83
CA GLY A 79 -11.73 -25.82 -5.68
C GLY A 79 -12.39 -25.11 -6.86
N ASN A 80 -13.31 -25.80 -7.52
CA ASN A 80 -13.97 -25.27 -8.72
C ASN A 80 -15.00 -24.20 -8.35
N VAL A 81 -14.78 -22.98 -8.82
CA VAL A 81 -15.70 -21.86 -8.67
C VAL A 81 -16.45 -21.67 -9.97
N THR A 82 -17.78 -21.75 -9.93
CA THR A 82 -18.63 -21.48 -11.10
C THR A 82 -19.38 -20.16 -10.91
N VAL A 83 -19.21 -19.21 -11.81
CA VAL A 83 -20.07 -18.03 -11.91
C VAL A 83 -21.30 -18.42 -12.73
N ALA A 84 -22.47 -18.49 -12.10
CA ALA A 84 -23.69 -18.92 -12.76
C ALA A 84 -24.12 -17.96 -13.88
N ASN A 85 -24.96 -18.44 -14.80
CA ASN A 85 -25.53 -17.58 -15.82
C ASN A 85 -26.37 -16.45 -15.20
N GLY A 86 -26.28 -15.25 -15.76
CA GLY A 86 -26.95 -14.06 -15.23
C GLY A 86 -26.31 -13.48 -13.96
N THR A 87 -25.17 -14.01 -13.51
CA THR A 87 -24.38 -13.51 -12.38
C THR A 87 -23.07 -12.89 -12.88
N THR A 88 -22.62 -11.84 -12.21
CA THR A 88 -21.33 -11.19 -12.46
C THR A 88 -20.38 -11.37 -11.29
N LEU A 89 -19.18 -11.86 -11.57
CA LEU A 89 -18.04 -11.78 -10.66
C LEU A 89 -17.22 -10.54 -11.00
N THR A 90 -17.21 -9.56 -10.09
CA THR A 90 -16.40 -8.34 -10.22
C THR A 90 -15.12 -8.49 -9.39
N ILE A 91 -13.96 -8.21 -9.98
CA ILE A 91 -12.66 -8.24 -9.32
C ILE A 91 -12.06 -6.85 -9.38
N ALA A 92 -11.90 -6.23 -8.21
CA ALA A 92 -11.39 -4.87 -8.09
C ALA A 92 -9.88 -4.79 -8.40
N PRO A 93 -9.36 -3.63 -8.82
CA PRO A 93 -7.93 -3.42 -9.04
C PRO A 93 -7.08 -3.82 -7.83
N GLY A 94 -5.90 -4.39 -8.08
CA GLY A 94 -4.96 -4.81 -7.03
C GLY A 94 -5.35 -6.08 -6.29
N THR A 95 -6.44 -6.75 -6.68
CA THR A 95 -6.86 -8.01 -6.05
C THR A 95 -5.92 -9.15 -6.43
N GLU A 96 -5.54 -9.94 -5.43
CA GLU A 96 -4.69 -11.13 -5.57
C GLU A 96 -5.55 -12.39 -5.42
N ILE A 97 -5.45 -13.33 -6.37
CA ILE A 97 -6.22 -14.55 -6.42
C ILE A 97 -5.27 -15.71 -6.66
N GLN A 98 -5.23 -16.62 -5.70
CA GLN A 98 -4.35 -17.77 -5.63
C GLN A 98 -5.16 -19.05 -5.83
N PHE A 99 -4.79 -19.89 -6.79
CA PHE A 99 -5.52 -21.11 -7.13
C PHE A 99 -4.76 -22.36 -6.67
N ALA A 100 -5.42 -23.22 -5.91
CA ALA A 100 -4.88 -24.54 -5.58
C ALA A 100 -4.75 -25.43 -6.83
N ALA A 101 -3.99 -26.52 -6.71
CA ALA A 101 -3.82 -27.47 -7.81
C ALA A 101 -5.18 -27.94 -8.36
N ASN A 102 -5.32 -27.94 -9.68
CA ASN A 102 -6.55 -28.32 -10.40
C ASN A 102 -7.80 -27.46 -10.11
N ALA A 103 -7.70 -26.40 -9.30
CA ALA A 103 -8.81 -25.48 -9.09
C ALA A 103 -9.12 -24.70 -10.38
N THR A 104 -10.40 -24.50 -10.68
CA THR A 104 -10.84 -23.83 -11.91
C THR A 104 -11.77 -22.67 -11.60
N LEU A 105 -11.73 -21.64 -12.45
CA LEU A 105 -12.75 -20.60 -12.49
C LEU A 105 -13.58 -20.76 -13.78
N ASN A 106 -14.81 -21.24 -13.63
CA ASN A 106 -15.73 -21.44 -14.74
C ASN A 106 -16.78 -20.32 -14.79
N VAL A 107 -16.73 -19.49 -15.81
CA VAL A 107 -17.59 -18.31 -15.94
C VAL A 107 -18.69 -18.59 -16.96
N GLN A 108 -19.88 -18.97 -16.48
CA GLN A 108 -21.09 -19.12 -17.30
C GLN A 108 -21.91 -17.81 -17.38
N GLY A 109 -21.70 -16.91 -16.42
CA GLY A 109 -22.21 -15.53 -16.42
C GLY A 109 -21.20 -14.55 -17.01
N ALA A 110 -20.83 -13.52 -16.24
CA ALA A 110 -19.85 -12.52 -16.62
C ALA A 110 -18.69 -12.43 -15.62
N LEU A 111 -17.51 -12.13 -16.14
CA LEU A 111 -16.33 -11.78 -15.35
C LEU A 111 -15.92 -10.35 -15.67
N ASP A 112 -15.93 -9.47 -14.66
CA ASP A 112 -15.44 -8.10 -14.77
C ASP A 112 -14.17 -7.95 -13.93
N ALA A 113 -13.01 -8.15 -14.56
CA ALA A 113 -11.69 -8.06 -13.95
C ALA A 113 -10.89 -6.91 -14.57
N GLN A 114 -11.10 -5.71 -14.06
CA GLN A 114 -10.47 -4.49 -14.56
C GLN A 114 -9.45 -3.94 -13.58
N GLY A 115 -8.20 -4.39 -13.71
CA GLY A 115 -7.07 -3.79 -13.00
C GLY A 115 -6.70 -2.41 -13.55
N THR A 116 -5.64 -1.84 -13.00
CA THR A 116 -5.01 -0.62 -13.53
C THR A 116 -3.51 -0.82 -13.72
N ALA A 117 -2.86 0.09 -14.43
CA ALA A 117 -1.40 0.04 -14.62
C ALA A 117 -0.62 0.08 -13.29
N THR A 118 -1.17 0.72 -12.26
CA THR A 118 -0.55 0.84 -10.92
C THR A 118 -1.04 -0.22 -9.93
N ALA A 119 -2.16 -0.87 -10.20
CA ALA A 119 -2.75 -1.91 -9.38
C ALA A 119 -3.34 -3.01 -10.29
N PRO A 120 -2.47 -3.86 -10.89
CA PRO A 120 -2.92 -4.97 -11.70
C PRO A 120 -3.62 -6.03 -10.84
N ILE A 121 -4.46 -6.86 -11.48
CA ILE A 121 -5.07 -8.03 -10.85
C ILE A 121 -4.14 -9.23 -11.04
N HIS A 122 -3.99 -10.07 -10.03
CA HIS A 122 -3.12 -11.25 -10.08
C HIS A 122 -3.93 -12.54 -9.98
N PHE A 123 -3.86 -13.38 -11.02
CA PHE A 123 -4.33 -14.77 -11.01
C PHE A 123 -3.10 -15.68 -11.04
N GLU A 124 -2.82 -16.36 -9.94
CA GLU A 124 -1.57 -17.09 -9.74
C GLU A 124 -1.79 -18.41 -9.00
N PRO A 125 -0.86 -19.38 -9.10
CA PRO A 125 -0.95 -20.60 -8.33
C PRO A 125 -0.78 -20.32 -6.83
N LEU A 126 -1.49 -21.08 -6.01
CA LEU A 126 -1.31 -21.07 -4.57
C LEU A 126 0.10 -21.51 -4.19
N ALA A 127 0.74 -20.77 -3.30
CA ALA A 127 2.12 -21.04 -2.90
C ALA A 127 2.26 -22.45 -2.31
N GLY A 128 3.23 -23.21 -2.80
CA GLY A 128 3.49 -24.59 -2.37
C GLY A 128 2.83 -25.65 -3.25
N GLU A 129 1.98 -25.27 -4.20
CA GLU A 129 1.45 -26.20 -5.19
C GLU A 129 2.50 -26.54 -6.24
N SER A 130 2.61 -27.84 -6.56
CA SER A 130 3.50 -28.35 -7.60
C SER A 130 2.81 -28.59 -8.94
N GLN A 131 1.47 -28.60 -8.93
CA GLN A 131 0.64 -28.78 -10.11
C GLN A 131 0.03 -27.44 -10.55
N PRO A 132 -0.21 -27.24 -11.86
CA PRO A 132 -0.92 -26.07 -12.33
C PRO A 132 -2.36 -26.07 -11.82
N TRP A 133 -2.96 -24.88 -11.78
CA TRP A 133 -4.40 -24.75 -11.62
C TRP A 133 -5.09 -24.94 -12.98
N GLY A 134 -6.39 -25.18 -12.98
CA GLY A 134 -7.11 -25.55 -14.19
C GLY A 134 -7.52 -24.38 -15.10
N GLY A 135 -7.06 -23.16 -14.81
CA GLY A 135 -7.31 -21.98 -15.63
C GLY A 135 -8.70 -21.34 -15.46
N ILE A 136 -8.94 -20.32 -16.29
CA ILE A 136 -10.21 -19.58 -16.40
C ILE A 136 -10.90 -20.02 -17.68
N THR A 137 -12.12 -20.54 -17.55
CA THR A 137 -12.96 -20.87 -18.69
C THR A 137 -14.08 -19.84 -18.80
N LEU A 138 -14.16 -19.14 -19.93
CA LEU A 138 -15.27 -18.24 -20.24
C LEU A 138 -16.25 -19.00 -21.15
N ALA A 139 -17.37 -19.45 -20.56
CA ALA A 139 -18.37 -20.28 -21.23
C ALA A 139 -19.55 -19.48 -21.80
N SER A 140 -19.65 -18.18 -21.49
CA SER A 140 -20.79 -17.35 -21.87
C SER A 140 -20.63 -16.66 -23.23
N TYR A 141 -21.72 -16.63 -24.00
CA TYR A 141 -21.80 -15.96 -25.31
C TYR A 141 -22.71 -14.73 -25.30
N THR A 142 -23.46 -14.50 -24.22
CA THR A 142 -24.54 -13.50 -24.17
C THR A 142 -24.20 -12.27 -23.32
N THR A 143 -23.18 -12.36 -22.46
CA THR A 143 -22.73 -11.25 -21.60
C THR A 143 -21.22 -11.08 -21.78
N GLU A 144 -20.77 -9.83 -21.96
CA GLU A 144 -19.36 -9.53 -22.12
C GLU A 144 -18.58 -9.82 -20.83
N SER A 145 -17.42 -10.46 -20.97
CA SER A 145 -16.45 -10.58 -19.89
C SER A 145 -15.23 -9.74 -20.24
N VAL A 146 -14.72 -8.98 -19.27
CA VAL A 146 -13.61 -8.06 -19.44
C VAL A 146 -12.48 -8.48 -18.52
N ILE A 147 -11.30 -8.67 -19.09
CA ILE A 147 -10.06 -8.88 -18.34
C ILE A 147 -9.04 -7.83 -18.83
N ARG A 148 -8.68 -6.87 -17.97
CA ARG A 148 -7.76 -5.77 -18.28
C ARG A 148 -6.75 -5.58 -17.16
N TYR A 149 -5.51 -5.26 -17.51
CA TYR A 149 -4.40 -5.09 -16.55
C TYR A 149 -4.32 -6.24 -15.54
N ALA A 150 -4.45 -7.47 -16.02
CA ALA A 150 -4.35 -8.67 -15.21
C ALA A 150 -3.11 -9.48 -15.59
N ASN A 151 -2.45 -10.04 -14.60
CA ASN A 151 -1.41 -11.05 -14.77
C ASN A 151 -2.02 -12.43 -14.49
N ILE A 152 -1.87 -13.35 -15.43
CA ILE A 152 -2.36 -14.72 -15.33
C ILE A 152 -1.16 -15.65 -15.50
N SER A 153 -0.88 -16.47 -14.48
CA SER A 153 0.28 -17.36 -14.48
C SER A 153 -0.03 -18.72 -13.83
N GLY A 154 0.72 -19.76 -14.22
CA GLY A 154 0.63 -21.10 -13.62
C GLY A 154 -0.63 -21.93 -13.95
N ALA A 155 -1.39 -21.52 -14.97
CA ALA A 155 -2.52 -22.28 -15.54
C ALA A 155 -2.07 -23.27 -16.62
#